data_AF-A0A7C3WH32-F1
#
_entry.id   AF-A0A7C3WH32-F1
#
_cell.length_a   1.000
_cell.length_b   1.000
_cell.length_c   1.000
_cell.angle_alpha   90.00
_cell.angle_beta   90.00
_cell.angle_gamma   90.00
#
_symmetry.space_group_name_H-M   'P 1'
#
loop_
_entity.id
_entity.type
_entity.pdbx_description
1 polymer ?
#
loop_
_entity_poly.entity_id
_entity_poly.type
_entity_poly.pdbx_seq_one_letter_code
_entity_poly.pdbx_strand_id
1 'polypeptide(L)'
;MSSVDQACVFPVREITRGFAEAGALDQRYQQEGFKLDSGFEKPEWAEQRAAQLQREYRLQEEDIRIVQHISTPETGCRSTWLVYARDVKGIGVLFG
;
A
#
# COMPACT_ATOMS: atom_id res chain seq x y z
N MET A 1 -7.02 -32.95 -5.10
CA MET A 1 -5.97 -31.93 -5.26
C MET A 1 -6.66 -30.57 -5.21
N SER A 2 -6.81 -29.99 -4.01
CA SER A 2 -7.41 -28.67 -3.86
C SER A 2 -6.28 -27.66 -3.88
N SER A 3 -6.28 -26.82 -4.92
CA SER A 3 -5.31 -25.75 -5.11
C SER A 3 -5.15 -24.95 -3.83
N VAL A 4 -3.90 -24.82 -3.41
CA VAL A 4 -3.46 -23.91 -2.37
C VAL A 4 -3.92 -22.52 -2.80
N ASP A 5 -4.97 -22.00 -2.17
CA ASP A 5 -5.24 -20.56 -2.15
C ASP A 5 -4.08 -19.99 -1.36
N GLN A 6 -2.97 -19.79 -2.06
CA GLN A 6 -1.77 -19.20 -1.49
C GLN A 6 -2.17 -17.76 -1.25
N ALA A 7 -2.74 -17.50 -0.06
CA ALA A 7 -2.96 -16.17 0.45
C ALA A 7 -1.60 -15.47 0.30
N CYS A 8 -1.49 -14.60 -0.69
CA CYS A 8 -0.34 -13.73 -0.83
C CYS A 8 -0.43 -12.79 0.37
N VAL A 9 0.20 -13.20 1.47
CA VAL A 9 0.31 -12.36 2.67
C VAL A 9 1.32 -11.30 2.30
N PHE A 10 0.85 -10.10 1.97
CA PHE A 10 1.73 -8.97 1.74
C PHE A 10 2.13 -8.39 3.10
N PRO A 11 3.39 -8.55 3.53
CA PRO A 11 3.80 -8.06 4.83
C PRO A 11 3.73 -6.53 4.86
N VAL A 12 3.27 -5.98 5.99
CA VAL A 12 3.45 -4.55 6.26
C VAL A 12 4.95 -4.26 6.27
N ARG A 13 5.39 -3.42 5.33
CA ARG A 13 6.80 -3.10 5.15
C ARG A 13 7.24 -1.99 6.11
N GLU A 14 6.38 -1.00 6.33
CA GLU A 14 6.69 0.18 7.13
C GLU A 14 5.51 0.63 7.97
N ILE A 15 5.81 1.26 9.11
CA ILE A 15 4.81 1.84 10.02
C ILE A 15 5.16 3.32 10.18
N THR A 16 4.20 4.21 9.92
CA THR A 16 4.37 5.66 10.15
C THR A 16 3.49 6.12 11.29
N ARG A 17 3.98 7.07 12.08
CA ARG A 17 3.24 7.66 13.20
C ARG A 17 3.11 9.17 13.02
N GLY A 18 1.87 9.63 12.89
CA GLY A 18 1.57 11.05 12.71
C GLY A 18 1.93 11.60 11.32
N PHE A 19 1.48 12.82 11.06
CA PHE A 19 1.53 13.44 9.73
C PHE A 19 2.95 13.69 9.21
N ALA A 20 3.91 13.99 10.08
CA ALA A 20 5.28 14.27 9.67
C ALA A 20 5.97 13.02 9.10
N GLU A 21 5.84 11.87 9.77
CA GLU A 21 6.41 10.60 9.28
C GLU A 21 5.70 10.13 8.01
N ALA A 22 4.37 10.29 7.94
CA ALA A 22 3.61 9.94 6.74
C ALA A 22 4.03 10.76 5.53
N GLY A 23 4.18 12.08 5.69
CA GLY A 23 4.62 12.97 4.60
C GLY A 23 6.05 12.70 4.16
N ALA A 24 6.96 12.43 5.10
CA ALA A 24 8.34 12.08 4.77
C ALA A 24 8.43 10.74 4.01
N LEU A 25 7.63 9.74 4.41
CA LEU A 25 7.55 8.47 3.71
C LEU A 25 6.97 8.63 2.30
N ASP A 26 5.87 9.37 2.18
CA ASP A 26 5.23 9.64 0.89
C ASP A 26 6.19 10.30 -0.10
N GLN A 27 6.92 11.32 0.35
CA GLN A 27 7.94 11.98 -0.46
C GLN A 27 9.06 11.02 -0.89
N ARG A 28 9.52 10.14 0.01
CA ARG A 28 10.55 9.14 -0.32
C ARG A 28 10.04 8.16 -1.37
N TYR A 29 8.84 7.64 -1.20
CA TYR A 29 8.22 6.73 -2.14
C TYR A 29 7.99 7.35 -3.51
N GLN A 30 7.56 8.61 -3.57
CA GLN A 30 7.46 9.33 -4.84
C GLN A 30 8.82 9.41 -5.57
N GLN A 31 9.92 9.65 -4.84
CA GLN A 31 11.27 9.65 -5.41
C GLN A 31 11.73 8.26 -5.87
N GLU A 32 11.30 7.20 -5.18
CA GLU A 32 11.55 5.80 -5.54
C GLU A 32 10.67 5.31 -6.71
N GLY A 33 9.70 6.13 -7.16
CA GLY A 33 8.77 5.82 -8.24
C GLY A 33 7.51 5.08 -7.80
N PHE A 34 7.21 5.07 -6.51
CA PHE A 34 5.97 4.56 -5.95
C PHE A 34 4.93 5.68 -5.83
N LYS A 35 3.66 5.31 -6.02
CA LYS A 35 2.51 6.18 -5.82
C LYS A 35 1.52 5.51 -4.88
N LEU A 36 0.83 6.32 -4.09
CA LEU A 36 -0.28 5.84 -3.28
C LEU A 36 -1.41 5.41 -4.21
N ASP A 37 -1.81 4.13 -4.12
CA ASP A 37 -2.98 3.60 -4.82
C ASP A 37 -4.25 3.81 -3.98
N SER A 38 -4.27 3.25 -2.76
CA SER A 38 -5.46 3.22 -1.90
C SER A 38 -5.11 3.16 -0.42
N GLY A 39 -6.05 3.59 0.44
CA GLY A 39 -5.97 3.45 1.90
C GLY A 39 -7.17 2.67 2.46
N PHE A 40 -6.94 1.83 3.47
CA PHE A 40 -7.93 0.91 4.03
C PHE A 40 -7.97 0.96 5.56
N GLU A 41 -9.11 0.62 6.15
CA GLU A 41 -9.28 0.47 7.61
C GLU A 41 -8.91 -0.93 8.14
N LYS A 42 -8.51 -1.86 7.26
CA LYS A 42 -8.10 -3.21 7.66
C LYS A 42 -6.87 -3.68 6.86
N PRO A 43 -5.97 -4.46 7.49
CA PRO A 43 -4.80 -5.02 6.80
C PRO A 43 -5.21 -5.98 5.68
N GLU A 44 -6.20 -6.84 5.93
CA GLU A 44 -6.69 -7.83 4.97
C GLU A 44 -7.17 -7.20 3.65
N TRP A 45 -7.74 -5.99 3.69
CA TRP A 45 -8.19 -5.27 2.49
C TRP A 45 -7.02 -4.68 1.70
N ALA A 46 -6.00 -4.19 2.41
CA ALA A 46 -4.76 -3.75 1.77
C ALA A 46 -4.02 -4.91 1.10
N GLU A 47 -3.97 -6.08 1.76
CA GLU A 47 -3.39 -7.31 1.21
C GLU A 47 -4.16 -7.80 -0.03
N GLN A 48 -5.49 -7.80 0.02
CA GLN A 48 -6.33 -8.13 -1.14
C GLN A 48 -6.10 -7.17 -2.31
N ARG A 49 -5.98 -5.87 -2.03
CA ARG A 49 -5.67 -4.87 -3.08
C ARG A 49 -4.28 -5.09 -3.66
N ALA A 50 -3.28 -5.36 -2.84
CA ALA A 50 -1.93 -5.70 -3.30
C ALA A 50 -1.93 -6.96 -4.19
N ALA A 51 -2.65 -8.01 -3.79
CA ALA A 51 -2.82 -9.22 -4.60
C ALA A 51 -3.53 -8.92 -5.94
N GLN A 52 -4.52 -8.03 -5.93
CA GLN A 52 -5.20 -7.58 -7.14
C GLN A 52 -4.24 -6.84 -8.07
N LEU A 53 -3.49 -5.86 -7.55
CA LEU A 53 -2.53 -5.07 -8.32
C LEU A 53 -1.43 -5.94 -8.94
N GLN A 54 -0.94 -6.94 -8.21
CA GLN A 54 -0.02 -7.95 -8.72
C GLN A 54 -0.61 -8.71 -9.91
N ARG A 55 -1.87 -9.13 -9.86
CA ARG A 55 -2.52 -9.87 -10.96
C ARG A 55 -2.85 -8.98 -12.16
N GLU A 56 -3.39 -7.79 -11.90
CA GLU A 56 -3.89 -6.86 -12.92
C GLU A 56 -2.75 -6.24 -13.74
N TYR A 57 -1.67 -5.84 -13.06
CA TYR A 57 -0.55 -5.13 -13.67
C TYR A 57 0.72 -5.98 -13.76
N ARG A 58 0.66 -7.27 -13.40
CA ARG A 58 1.82 -8.18 -13.32
C ARG A 58 2.98 -7.62 -12.50
N LEU A 59 2.66 -6.83 -11.47
CA LEU A 59 3.63 -6.27 -10.54
C LEU A 59 4.29 -7.37 -9.71
N GLN A 60 5.57 -7.22 -9.42
CA GLN A 60 6.23 -8.10 -8.46
C GLN A 60 5.90 -7.65 -7.04
N GLU A 61 6.13 -8.54 -6.06
CA GLU A 61 5.97 -8.17 -4.64
C GLU A 61 6.85 -6.96 -4.27
N GLU A 62 8.02 -6.83 -4.89
CA GLU A 62 8.92 -5.69 -4.68
C GLU A 62 8.37 -4.36 -5.22
N ASP A 63 7.41 -4.40 -6.15
CA ASP A 63 6.77 -3.22 -6.74
C ASP A 63 5.54 -2.75 -5.94
N ILE A 64 5.19 -3.46 -4.86
CA ILE A 64 4.07 -3.10 -3.98
C ILE A 64 4.59 -2.91 -2.55
N ARG A 65 4.07 -1.90 -1.85
CA ARG A 65 4.39 -1.62 -0.44
C ARG A 65 3.10 -1.41 0.33
N ILE A 66 2.92 -2.18 1.40
CA ILE A 66 1.86 -1.93 2.38
C ILE A 66 2.48 -1.21 3.57
N VAL A 67 1.90 -0.08 3.92
CA VAL A 67 2.32 0.79 5.02
C VAL A 67 1.19 0.87 6.03
N GLN A 68 1.48 0.70 7.30
CA GLN A 68 0.53 1.02 8.36
C GLN A 68 0.75 2.45 8.83
N HIS A 69 -0.20 3.32 8.57
CA HIS A 69 -0.23 4.67 9.12
C HIS A 69 -1.02 4.70 10.43
N ILE A 70 -0.40 5.17 11.50
CA ILE A 70 -1.03 5.36 12.80
C ILE A 70 -1.16 6.87 13.03
N SER A 71 -2.38 7.38 12.91
CA SER A 71 -2.70 8.76 13.27
C SER A 71 -2.56 8.92 14.79
N THR A 72 -1.90 9.98 15.25
CA THR A 72 -1.60 10.21 16.67
C THR A 72 -2.86 10.24 17.53
N PRO A 73 -2.76 9.88 18.83
CA PRO A 73 -3.90 9.68 19.71
C PRO A 73 -4.75 10.94 19.99
N GLU A 74 -4.28 12.13 19.61
CA GLU A 74 -5.02 13.40 19.80
C GLU A 74 -6.34 13.45 19.01
N THR A 75 -6.48 12.69 17.93
CA THR A 75 -7.71 12.64 17.12
C THR A 75 -8.52 11.36 17.32
N GLY A 76 -8.08 10.41 18.16
CA GLY A 76 -8.78 9.14 18.37
C GLY A 76 -8.91 8.27 17.11
N CYS A 77 -8.03 8.47 16.12
CA CYS A 77 -8.16 7.83 14.81
C CYS A 77 -7.49 6.45 14.72
N ARG A 78 -8.20 5.55 14.05
CA ARG A 78 -7.81 4.17 13.74
C ARG A 78 -6.56 4.15 12.84
N SER A 79 -5.76 3.10 12.95
CA SER A 79 -4.71 2.81 11.97
C SER A 79 -5.31 2.72 10.57
N THR A 80 -4.60 3.24 9.57
CA THR A 80 -4.94 3.11 8.16
C THR A 80 -3.84 2.31 7.46
N TRP A 81 -4.21 1.38 6.60
CA TRP A 81 -3.29 0.57 5.82
C TRP A 81 -3.24 1.13 4.41
N LEU A 82 -2.10 1.69 4.02
CA LEU A 82 -1.87 2.32 2.73
C LEU A 82 -1.17 1.34 1.79
N VAL A 83 -1.65 1.25 0.56
CA VAL A 83 -1.03 0.46 -0.49
C VAL A 83 -0.39 1.40 -1.49
N TYR A 84 0.92 1.27 -1.64
CA TYR A 84 1.71 1.95 -2.64
C TYR A 84 2.10 0.96 -3.73
N ALA A 85 2.04 1.41 -4.98
CA ALA A 85 2.46 0.63 -6.14
C ALA A 85 3.45 1.43 -6.98
N ARG A 86 4.42 0.74 -7.57
CA ARG A 86 5.40 1.34 -8.47
C ARG A 86 4.75 1.71 -9.79
N ASP A 87 5.02 2.91 -10.28
CA ASP A 87 4.57 3.36 -11.59
C ASP A 87 5.43 2.72 -12.69
N VAL A 88 5.06 1.50 -13.10
CA VAL A 88 5.62 0.86 -14.30
C VAL A 88 5.01 1.52 -15.53
N LYS A 89 5.73 2.51 -16.07
CA LYS A 89 5.51 3.17 -17.38
C LYS A 89 4.12 2.93 -17.98
N GLY A 90 3.11 3.65 -17.50
CA GLY A 90 1.82 3.70 -18.17
C GLY A 90 0.59 3.65 -17.27
N ILE A 91 0.73 3.46 -15.95
CA ILE A 91 -0.38 3.62 -15.02
C ILE A 91 -0.48 5.11 -14.65
N GLY A 92 -0.70 5.93 -15.68
CA GLY A 92 -1.33 7.22 -15.48
C GLY A 92 -2.71 6.94 -14.94
N VAL A 93 -2.89 7.08 -13.62
CA VAL A 93 -4.22 7.15 -13.01
C VAL A 93 -4.94 8.29 -13.73
N LEU A 94 -5.80 7.93 -14.67
CA LEU A 94 -6.75 8.85 -15.28
C LEU A 94 -7.75 9.19 -14.17
N PHE A 95 -7.44 10.24 -13.39
CA PHE A 95 -8.48 10.96 -12.68
C PHE A 95 -9.28 11.72 -13.75
N GLY A 96 -10.42 11.16 -14.14
CA GLY A 96 -11.48 11.80 -14.90
C GLY A 96 -12.71 11.99 -14.04
#